data_AF-A0A7S4IDN3-F1
#
_entry.id   AF-A0A7S4IDN3-F1
#
_cell.length_a   1.000
_cell.length_b   1.000
_cell.length_c   1.000
_cell.angle_alpha   90.00
_cell.angle_beta   90.00
_cell.angle_gamma   90.00
#
_symmetry.space_group_name_H-M   'P 1'
#
loop_
_entity.id
_entity.type
_entity.pdbx_description
1 polymer ?
#
loop_
_entity_poly.entity_id
_entity_poly.type
_entity_poly.pdbx_seq_one_letter_code
_entity_poly.pdbx_strand_id
1 'polypeptide(L)'
;KALPGYQKRLLELKEQREQIEITDEELVRDYYTIRMQLEKLRNLMRETLNLPAHSLSFIHPGRFVKITDGNVKWGWGIAVNFHKKKTFGRAVVSDASDYIVDVLLNCDPASTSNKPVPAPLDGKGVMQVVPVLLSLFDGMSSVRVHIPQDLRSAENRASVGNTIREVFRRFPDGLPLLDPIEDMQIDDPEFKKLIRRIESLEDRLLTRKEFKREDMLDLCSEYEKKLEIDTEIKEVKKNIRDVDQVIMKEELRGMRKSLRRLGFTNKENVVQIKGRVACEINASDELLLTEMMFNGVYTELSVEQILALLSCFVFQEKSGESAEMREELMVPLRLCQDNARRVATIQKESKLPIDVDEYVQKFKPHMMDVVYSWSEGAKFIEICKMTDIFEGSVIRCMRRLEELLRQLQSASKAIGNTELEDKFAEAIVKIKRDIVFAVSLYL
;
A
#
# COMPACT_ATOMS: atom_id res chain seq x y z
N LYS A 1 1.14 4.42 -22.17
CA LYS A 1 -0.25 4.66 -22.67
C LYS A 1 -1.08 5.64 -21.82
N ALA A 2 -0.66 6.06 -20.61
CA ALA A 2 -1.45 6.96 -19.74
C ALA A 2 -1.30 8.48 -20.00
N LEU A 3 -0.24 8.91 -20.70
CA LEU A 3 0.10 10.33 -20.87
C LEU A 3 -1.00 11.19 -21.54
N PRO A 4 -1.64 10.75 -22.65
CA PRO A 4 -2.72 11.54 -23.27
C PRO A 4 -3.93 11.71 -22.35
N GLY A 5 -4.22 10.73 -21.49
CA GLY A 5 -5.30 10.80 -20.51
C GLY A 5 -5.02 11.86 -19.43
N TYR A 6 -3.80 11.89 -18.90
CA TYR A 6 -3.40 12.93 -17.94
C TYR A 6 -3.39 14.33 -18.54
N GLN A 7 -2.96 14.48 -19.80
CA GLN A 7 -2.98 15.76 -20.49
C GLN A 7 -4.41 16.27 -20.71
N LYS A 8 -5.34 15.40 -21.11
CA LYS A 8 -6.76 15.74 -21.25
C LYS A 8 -7.36 16.16 -19.91
N ARG A 9 -7.15 15.37 -18.84
CA ARG A 9 -7.62 15.69 -17.49
C ARG A 9 -7.07 17.02 -16.98
N LEU A 10 -5.80 17.31 -17.24
CA LEU A 10 -5.18 18.58 -16.87
C LEU A 10 -5.86 19.78 -17.56
N LEU A 11 -6.27 19.62 -18.82
CA LEU A 11 -6.99 20.68 -19.55
C LEU A 11 -8.38 20.91 -18.94
N GLU A 12 -9.14 19.83 -18.73
CA GLU A 12 -10.48 19.88 -18.10
C GLU A 12 -10.43 20.57 -16.72
N LEU A 13 -9.46 20.22 -15.88
CA LEU A 13 -9.31 20.83 -14.56
C LEU A 13 -8.92 22.31 -14.62
N LYS A 14 -8.12 22.72 -15.60
CA LYS A 14 -7.79 24.14 -15.80
C LYS A 14 -9.01 24.94 -16.21
N GLU A 15 -9.82 24.41 -17.13
CA GLU A 15 -11.08 25.04 -17.54
C GLU A 15 -12.05 25.17 -16.36
N GLN A 16 -12.21 24.10 -15.57
CA GLN A 16 -13.04 24.13 -14.35
C GLN A 16 -12.54 25.17 -13.34
N ARG A 17 -11.22 25.29 -13.16
CA ARG A 17 -10.63 26.30 -12.27
C ARG A 17 -10.89 27.72 -12.76
N GLU A 18 -10.77 27.96 -14.07
CA GLU A 18 -10.99 29.28 -14.68
C GLU A 18 -12.45 29.72 -14.61
N GLN A 19 -13.39 28.78 -14.56
CA GLN A 19 -14.82 29.06 -14.37
C GLN A 19 -15.17 29.54 -12.95
N ILE A 20 -14.30 29.32 -11.95
CA ILE A 20 -14.53 29.75 -10.57
C ILE A 20 -13.99 31.17 -10.38
N GLU A 21 -14.87 32.16 -10.53
CA GLU A 21 -14.60 33.57 -10.23
C GLU A 21 -15.10 33.92 -8.83
N ILE A 22 -14.18 34.42 -7.97
CA ILE A 22 -14.47 34.76 -6.58
C ILE A 22 -14.22 36.24 -6.38
N THR A 23 -15.26 36.99 -6.04
CA THR A 23 -15.15 38.41 -5.70
C THR A 23 -14.39 38.58 -4.39
N ASP A 24 -13.50 39.59 -4.31
CA ASP A 24 -12.67 39.87 -3.13
C ASP A 24 -11.88 38.63 -2.63
N GLU A 25 -11.29 37.86 -3.56
CA GLU A 25 -10.65 36.56 -3.25
C GLU A 25 -9.62 36.63 -2.11
N GLU A 26 -8.90 37.73 -1.93
CA GLU A 26 -7.97 37.90 -0.80
C GLU A 26 -8.68 37.93 0.56
N LEU A 27 -9.83 38.60 0.63
CA LEU A 27 -10.66 38.64 1.84
C LEU A 27 -11.26 37.27 2.15
N VAL A 28 -11.75 36.57 1.11
CA VAL A 28 -12.30 35.22 1.23
C VAL A 28 -11.22 34.22 1.66
N ARG A 29 -10.01 34.34 1.11
CA ARG A 29 -8.84 33.56 1.52
C ARG A 29 -8.49 33.78 2.98
N ASP A 30 -8.48 35.03 3.44
CA ASP A 30 -8.23 35.37 4.85
C ASP A 30 -9.28 34.74 5.76
N TYR A 31 -10.56 34.87 5.40
CA TYR A 31 -11.69 34.27 6.13
C TYR A 31 -11.58 32.74 6.20
N TYR A 32 -11.38 32.08 5.05
CA TYR A 32 -11.18 30.63 4.94
C TYR A 32 -9.98 30.18 5.78
N THR A 33 -8.86 30.89 5.71
CA THR A 33 -7.64 30.56 6.45
C THR A 33 -7.87 30.62 7.96
N ILE A 34 -8.56 31.65 8.45
CA ILE A 34 -8.88 31.76 9.88
C ILE A 34 -9.82 30.63 10.31
N ARG A 35 -10.83 30.29 9.51
CA ARG A 35 -11.74 29.17 9.79
C ARG A 35 -11.02 27.83 9.86
N MET A 36 -10.19 27.53 8.86
CA MET A 36 -9.40 26.29 8.84
C MET A 36 -8.41 26.21 10.00
N GLN A 37 -7.80 27.34 10.38
CA GLN A 37 -6.95 27.38 11.58
C GLN A 37 -7.75 27.13 12.86
N LEU A 38 -8.92 27.76 13.00
CA LEU A 38 -9.80 27.56 14.15
C LEU A 38 -10.27 26.12 14.26
N GLU A 39 -10.68 25.49 13.16
CA GLU A 39 -11.10 24.10 13.15
C GLU A 39 -9.97 23.17 13.60
N LYS A 40 -8.75 23.36 13.07
CA LYS A 40 -7.57 22.60 13.50
C LYS A 40 -7.27 22.78 14.99
N LEU A 41 -7.30 24.02 15.49
CA LEU A 41 -7.01 24.30 16.89
C LEU A 41 -8.10 23.78 17.82
N ARG A 42 -9.37 23.87 17.44
CA ARG A 42 -10.51 23.31 18.19
C ARG A 42 -10.46 21.79 18.24
N ASN A 43 -10.06 21.13 17.15
CA ASN A 43 -9.84 19.68 17.15
C ASN A 43 -8.71 19.29 18.11
N LEU A 44 -7.59 20.02 18.10
CA LEU A 44 -6.49 19.78 19.03
C LEU A 44 -6.90 20.04 20.50
N MET A 45 -7.70 21.09 20.73
CA MET A 45 -8.30 21.36 22.05
C MET A 45 -9.16 20.19 22.50
N ARG A 46 -10.05 19.71 21.63
CA ARG A 46 -10.94 18.57 21.90
C ARG A 46 -10.17 17.29 22.20
N GLU A 47 -9.13 16.98 21.42
CA GLU A 47 -8.24 15.83 21.67
C GLU A 47 -7.58 15.91 23.05
N THR A 48 -7.10 17.11 23.42
CA THR A 48 -6.50 17.34 24.74
C THR A 48 -7.53 17.16 25.85
N LEU A 49 -8.72 17.75 25.71
CA LEU A 49 -9.81 17.61 26.70
C LEU A 49 -10.25 16.16 26.88
N ASN A 50 -10.28 15.38 25.80
CA ASN A 50 -10.68 13.98 25.82
C ASN A 50 -9.61 13.04 26.37
N LEU A 51 -8.40 13.52 26.67
CA LEU A 51 -7.39 12.71 27.34
C LEU A 51 -7.95 12.16 28.67
N PRO A 52 -7.74 10.86 28.97
CA PRO A 52 -8.29 10.26 30.19
C PRO A 52 -7.87 10.97 31.48
N ALA A 53 -6.66 11.54 31.49
CA ALA A 53 -6.13 12.31 32.63
C ALA A 53 -6.91 13.60 32.91
N HIS A 54 -7.56 14.17 31.89
CA HIS A 54 -8.30 15.43 32.00
C HIS A 54 -9.81 15.22 32.10
N SER A 55 -10.37 14.24 31.38
CA SER A 55 -11.83 14.08 31.27
C SER A 55 -12.45 13.13 32.29
N LEU A 56 -11.81 12.01 32.65
CA LEU A 56 -12.46 10.93 33.40
C LEU A 56 -13.00 11.36 34.78
N SER A 57 -12.28 12.25 35.47
CA SER A 57 -12.70 12.80 36.76
C SER A 57 -14.00 13.60 36.67
N PHE A 58 -14.37 14.08 35.48
CA PHE A 58 -15.59 14.84 35.25
C PHE A 58 -16.72 13.97 34.68
N ILE A 59 -16.45 12.78 34.15
CA ILE A 59 -17.50 11.89 33.62
C ILE A 59 -18.24 11.20 34.77
N HIS A 60 -19.19 11.92 35.35
CA HIS A 60 -20.06 11.40 36.38
C HIS A 60 -21.43 11.00 35.83
N PRO A 61 -22.10 10.03 36.48
CA PRO A 61 -23.50 9.76 36.22
C PRO A 61 -24.34 11.06 36.29
N GLY A 62 -25.12 11.29 35.24
CA GLY A 62 -25.99 12.45 35.12
C GLY A 62 -25.37 13.68 34.46
N ARG A 63 -24.09 13.66 34.07
CA ARG A 63 -23.47 14.81 33.38
C ARG A 63 -23.88 14.88 31.92
N PHE A 64 -24.12 16.10 31.42
CA PHE A 64 -24.33 16.32 29.99
C PHE A 64 -23.02 16.26 29.20
N VAL A 65 -23.04 15.46 28.14
CA VAL A 65 -21.93 15.29 27.19
C VAL A 65 -22.45 15.50 25.78
N LYS A 66 -21.69 16.20 24.95
CA LYS A 66 -22.02 16.45 23.55
C LYS A 66 -21.21 15.51 22.68
N ILE A 67 -21.83 14.88 21.69
CA ILE A 67 -21.21 13.84 20.86
C ILE A 67 -21.32 14.19 19.38
N THR A 68 -20.21 14.01 18.67
CA THR A 68 -20.12 14.19 17.22
C THR A 68 -19.22 13.09 16.65
N ASP A 69 -19.75 12.35 15.67
CA ASP A 69 -19.08 11.25 14.97
C ASP A 69 -18.94 11.61 13.47
N GLY A 70 -17.75 12.09 13.09
CA GLY A 70 -17.50 12.65 11.77
C GLY A 70 -18.51 13.76 11.43
N ASN A 71 -19.29 13.54 10.37
CA ASN A 71 -20.33 14.49 9.93
C ASN A 71 -21.67 14.33 10.67
N VAL A 72 -21.81 13.30 11.52
CA VAL A 72 -23.05 12.99 12.24
C VAL A 72 -23.02 13.64 13.61
N LYS A 73 -23.90 14.62 13.83
CA LYS A 73 -24.08 15.30 15.11
C LYS A 73 -25.13 14.54 15.93
N TRP A 74 -24.70 13.84 16.98
CA TRP A 74 -25.59 13.20 17.94
C TRP A 74 -26.20 14.20 18.92
N GLY A 75 -25.53 15.33 19.13
CA GLY A 75 -25.98 16.36 20.04
C GLY A 75 -25.68 15.99 21.49
N TRP A 76 -26.55 16.43 22.40
CA TRP A 76 -26.37 16.28 23.83
C TRP A 76 -27.00 15.00 24.37
N GLY A 77 -26.25 14.29 25.22
CA GLY A 77 -26.70 13.12 25.97
C GLY A 77 -26.27 13.17 27.43
N ILE A 78 -26.66 12.16 28.20
CA ILE A 78 -26.32 12.04 29.62
C ILE A 78 -25.36 10.88 29.84
N ALA A 79 -24.19 11.16 30.41
CA ALA A 79 -23.25 10.14 30.85
C ALA A 79 -23.87 9.29 31.96
N VAL A 80 -23.85 7.97 31.77
CA VAL A 80 -24.40 6.99 32.73
C VAL A 80 -23.26 6.33 33.48
N ASN A 81 -22.31 5.75 32.75
CA ASN A 81 -21.15 5.06 33.30
C ASN A 81 -20.01 5.07 32.27
N PHE A 82 -18.78 4.72 32.68
CA PHE A 82 -17.69 4.48 31.75
C PHE A 82 -16.88 3.25 32.14
N HIS A 83 -16.25 2.61 31.15
CA HIS A 83 -15.39 1.46 31.36
C HIS A 83 -14.24 1.44 30.35
N LYS A 84 -13.12 0.85 30.74
CA LYS A 84 -11.96 0.68 29.86
C LYS A 84 -12.13 -0.57 29.02
N LYS A 85 -11.84 -0.49 27.71
CA LYS A 85 -11.77 -1.63 26.81
C LYS A 85 -10.73 -2.63 27.32
N LYS A 86 -11.03 -3.91 27.18
CA LYS A 86 -10.06 -4.99 27.44
C LYS A 86 -9.09 -5.09 26.27
N THR A 87 -7.96 -4.41 26.34
CA THR A 87 -6.89 -4.49 25.32
C THR A 87 -5.93 -5.64 25.66
N PHE A 88 -5.69 -6.54 24.72
CA PHE A 88 -4.66 -7.58 24.85
C PHE A 88 -3.30 -6.99 24.40
N GLY A 89 -2.54 -6.45 25.37
CA GLY A 89 -1.20 -5.90 25.15
C GLY A 89 -0.88 -4.73 26.09
N ARG A 90 0.39 -4.60 26.52
CA ARG A 90 0.86 -3.48 27.35
C ARG A 90 1.02 -2.22 26.48
N ALA A 91 -0.04 -1.45 26.30
CA ALA A 91 0.09 -0.05 25.88
C ALA A 91 0.61 0.78 27.07
N VAL A 92 1.67 1.57 26.85
CA VAL A 92 2.38 2.35 27.90
C VAL A 92 1.61 3.61 28.30
N VAL A 93 0.71 4.11 27.44
CA VAL A 93 -0.11 5.31 27.66
C VAL A 93 -1.56 4.97 27.31
N SER A 94 -2.51 5.36 28.17
CA SER A 94 -3.93 5.14 27.94
C SER A 94 -4.49 6.27 27.07
N ASP A 95 -5.12 5.91 25.95
CA ASP A 95 -5.72 6.87 25.02
C ASP A 95 -7.24 7.03 25.26
N ALA A 96 -7.83 8.12 24.78
CA ALA A 96 -9.28 8.33 24.79
C ALA A 96 -10.02 7.18 24.07
N SER A 97 -9.42 6.61 23.03
CA SER A 97 -9.97 5.48 22.27
C SER A 97 -10.09 4.17 23.08
N ASP A 98 -9.43 4.09 24.24
CA ASP A 98 -9.49 2.95 25.15
C ASP A 98 -10.71 2.97 26.07
N TYR A 99 -11.42 4.10 26.19
CA TYR A 99 -12.56 4.24 27.09
C TYR A 99 -13.88 4.29 26.34
N ILE A 100 -14.84 3.51 26.84
CA ILE A 100 -16.23 3.53 26.40
C ILE A 100 -17.05 4.17 27.51
N VAL A 101 -17.84 5.17 27.15
CA VAL A 101 -18.80 5.82 28.03
C VAL A 101 -20.19 5.40 27.58
N ASP A 102 -20.96 4.83 28.48
CA ASP A 102 -22.38 4.55 28.27
C ASP A 102 -23.14 5.87 28.40
N VAL A 103 -23.69 6.35 27.28
CA VAL A 103 -24.39 7.63 27.20
C VAL A 103 -25.85 7.43 26.83
N LEU A 104 -26.75 8.01 27.60
CA LEU A 104 -28.16 8.05 27.27
C LEU A 104 -28.39 9.11 26.18
N LEU A 105 -28.75 8.67 24.99
CA LEU A 105 -28.97 9.49 23.80
C LEU A 105 -30.40 9.33 23.28
N ASN A 106 -30.86 10.34 22.56
CA ASN A 106 -32.13 10.29 21.87
C ASN A 106 -31.94 9.70 20.46
N CYS A 107 -32.58 8.57 20.20
CA CYS A 107 -32.39 7.79 18.99
C CYS A 107 -33.69 7.67 18.18
N ASP A 108 -33.55 7.43 16.89
CA ASP A 108 -34.70 7.15 16.02
C ASP A 108 -35.45 5.90 16.52
N PRO A 109 -36.79 5.86 16.51
CA PRO A 109 -37.55 4.68 16.93
C PRO A 109 -37.19 3.38 16.19
N ALA A 110 -36.70 3.46 14.94
CA ALA A 110 -36.22 2.33 14.16
C ALA A 110 -34.77 1.90 14.53
N SER A 111 -34.11 2.61 15.44
CA SER A 111 -32.77 2.29 15.91
C SER A 111 -32.74 0.92 16.61
N THR A 112 -31.76 0.11 16.25
CA THR A 112 -31.47 -1.16 16.92
C THR A 112 -30.26 -1.01 17.84
N SER A 113 -30.13 -1.88 18.85
CA SER A 113 -29.01 -1.83 19.80
C SER A 113 -27.62 -1.86 19.13
N ASN A 114 -27.52 -2.44 17.92
CA ASN A 114 -26.26 -2.56 17.18
C ASN A 114 -26.04 -1.45 16.13
N LYS A 115 -27.08 -0.67 15.81
CA LYS A 115 -27.02 0.45 14.86
C LYS A 115 -27.94 1.58 15.35
N PRO A 116 -27.52 2.31 16.40
CA PRO A 116 -28.27 3.45 16.87
C PRO A 116 -28.14 4.60 15.85
N VAL A 117 -29.22 5.34 15.64
CA VAL A 117 -29.28 6.51 14.76
C VAL A 117 -29.76 7.70 15.60
N PRO A 118 -29.10 8.88 15.54
CA PRO A 118 -29.51 10.03 16.32
C PRO A 118 -30.88 10.56 15.87
N ALA A 119 -31.70 10.99 16.83
CA ALA A 119 -32.97 11.68 16.57
C ALA A 119 -33.01 13.06 17.24
N PRO A 120 -33.65 14.07 16.60
CA PRO A 120 -33.88 15.37 17.22
C PRO A 120 -34.67 15.25 18.54
N LEU A 121 -34.41 16.14 19.50
CA LEU A 121 -35.13 16.23 20.78
C LEU A 121 -36.53 16.86 20.61
N ASP A 122 -37.27 16.48 19.56
CA ASP A 122 -38.60 16.99 19.20
C ASP A 122 -39.76 16.16 19.81
N GLY A 123 -39.43 15.15 20.62
CA GLY A 123 -40.38 14.26 21.26
C GLY A 123 -40.75 13.00 20.47
N LYS A 124 -40.24 12.83 19.24
CA LYS A 124 -40.47 11.63 18.43
C LYS A 124 -39.41 10.54 18.59
N GLY A 125 -38.27 10.88 19.19
CA GLY A 125 -37.19 9.93 19.48
C GLY A 125 -37.42 9.09 20.73
N VAL A 126 -36.65 7.99 20.82
CA VAL A 126 -36.63 7.07 21.97
C VAL A 126 -35.28 7.15 22.65
N MET A 127 -35.29 7.32 23.98
CA MET A 127 -34.07 7.36 24.78
C MET A 127 -33.42 5.98 24.88
N GLN A 128 -32.18 5.85 24.44
CA GLN A 128 -31.41 4.60 24.45
C GLN A 128 -30.02 4.83 25.07
N VAL A 129 -29.52 3.83 25.81
CA VAL A 129 -28.15 3.86 26.32
C VAL A 129 -27.24 3.30 25.24
N VAL A 130 -26.34 4.14 24.75
CA VAL A 130 -25.43 3.82 23.65
C VAL A 130 -24.00 3.86 24.17
N PRO A 131 -23.19 2.81 23.92
CA PRO A 131 -21.76 2.84 24.22
C PRO A 131 -21.03 3.74 23.21
N VAL A 132 -20.41 4.80 23.69
CA VAL A 132 -19.73 5.83 22.88
C VAL A 132 -18.26 5.90 23.26
N LEU A 133 -17.37 6.02 22.29
CA LEU A 133 -15.94 6.23 22.56
C LEU A 133 -15.70 7.63 23.10
N LEU A 134 -14.83 7.76 24.10
CA LEU A 134 -14.48 9.06 24.68
C LEU A 134 -13.90 10.03 23.64
N SER A 135 -13.21 9.53 22.61
CA SER A 135 -12.72 10.35 21.50
C SER A 135 -13.84 11.06 20.71
N LEU A 136 -15.08 10.56 20.75
CA LEU A 136 -16.24 11.14 20.06
C LEU A 136 -16.90 12.29 20.84
N PHE A 137 -16.37 12.65 22.02
CA PHE A 137 -16.92 13.75 22.82
C PHE A 137 -16.52 15.09 22.20
N ASP A 138 -17.50 15.93 21.92
CA ASP A 138 -17.38 17.29 21.38
C ASP A 138 -17.46 18.37 22.47
N GLY A 139 -17.84 17.98 23.69
CA GLY A 139 -17.87 18.88 24.84
C GLY A 139 -18.54 18.26 26.07
N MET A 140 -18.29 18.83 27.25
CA MET A 140 -18.91 18.44 28.52
C MET A 140 -19.49 19.67 29.18
N SER A 141 -20.70 19.57 29.71
CA SER A 141 -21.33 20.68 30.44
C SER A 141 -21.01 20.64 31.93
N SER A 142 -21.00 21.80 32.57
CA SER A 142 -20.98 21.92 34.03
C SER A 142 -22.29 21.44 34.68
N VAL A 143 -23.40 21.39 33.93
CA VAL A 143 -24.72 20.96 34.41
C VAL A 143 -24.78 19.43 34.56
N ARG A 144 -25.45 18.99 35.64
CA ARG A 144 -25.75 17.59 35.94
C ARG A 144 -27.22 17.43 36.30
N VAL A 145 -27.80 16.29 35.93
CA VAL A 145 -29.15 15.87 36.31
C VAL A 145 -29.09 14.61 37.17
N HIS A 146 -30.09 14.45 38.02
CA HIS A 146 -30.27 13.19 38.73
C HIS A 146 -30.79 12.13 37.75
N ILE A 147 -30.16 10.95 37.75
CA ILE A 147 -30.60 9.80 36.96
C ILE A 147 -31.02 8.65 37.89
N PRO A 148 -32.07 7.88 37.55
CA PRO A 148 -32.42 6.66 38.26
C PRO A 148 -31.26 5.65 38.28
N GLN A 149 -31.18 4.82 39.33
CA GLN A 149 -30.15 3.78 39.44
C GLN A 149 -30.27 2.70 38.35
N ASP A 150 -31.48 2.47 37.84
CA ASP A 150 -31.73 1.52 36.74
C ASP A 150 -32.34 2.22 35.52
N LEU A 151 -31.60 2.21 34.41
CA LEU A 151 -32.02 2.74 33.11
C LEU A 151 -32.39 1.64 32.10
N ARG A 152 -32.56 0.38 32.52
CA ARG A 152 -33.02 -0.71 31.63
C ARG A 152 -34.47 -0.50 31.21
N SER A 153 -35.32 -0.07 32.14
CA SER A 153 -36.73 0.24 31.86
C SER A 153 -36.86 1.41 30.87
N ALA A 154 -37.74 1.26 29.88
CA ALA A 154 -38.05 2.31 28.92
C ALA A 154 -38.68 3.54 29.59
N GLU A 155 -39.45 3.34 30.65
CA GLU A 155 -40.11 4.41 31.40
C GLU A 155 -39.10 5.30 32.13
N ASN A 156 -38.10 4.69 32.79
CA ASN A 156 -37.02 5.43 33.46
C ASN A 156 -36.19 6.25 32.45
N ARG A 157 -35.92 5.68 31.27
CA ARG A 157 -35.23 6.39 30.19
C ARG A 157 -36.06 7.55 29.64
N ALA A 158 -37.36 7.35 29.44
CA ALA A 158 -38.27 8.40 28.99
C ALA A 158 -38.39 9.55 30.01
N SER A 159 -38.39 9.23 31.31
CA SER A 159 -38.38 10.21 32.40
C SER A 159 -37.15 11.12 32.33
N VAL A 160 -35.95 10.55 32.18
CA VAL A 160 -34.72 11.34 31.99
C VAL A 160 -34.78 12.18 30.70
N GLY A 161 -35.38 11.66 29.63
CA GLY A 161 -35.65 12.42 28.40
C GLY A 161 -36.54 13.65 28.62
N ASN A 162 -37.56 13.55 29.49
CA ASN A 162 -38.37 14.71 29.88
C ASN A 162 -37.53 15.74 30.65
N THR A 163 -36.67 15.30 31.56
CA THR A 163 -35.76 16.19 32.30
C THR A 163 -34.79 16.91 31.37
N ILE A 164 -34.22 16.22 30.38
CA ILE A 164 -33.32 16.82 29.37
C ILE A 164 -34.05 17.94 28.61
N ARG A 165 -35.28 17.69 28.15
CA ARG A 165 -36.09 18.71 27.45
C ARG A 165 -36.38 19.92 28.33
N GLU A 166 -36.70 19.70 29.60
CA GLU A 166 -36.93 20.79 30.55
C GLU A 166 -35.66 21.61 30.80
N VAL A 167 -34.49 20.96 30.88
CA VAL A 167 -33.20 21.64 30.99
C VAL A 167 -32.96 22.52 29.76
N PHE A 168 -33.13 21.99 28.53
CA PHE A 168 -32.97 22.81 27.32
C PHE A 168 -33.98 23.96 27.22
N ARG A 169 -35.19 23.81 27.78
CA ARG A 169 -36.16 24.91 27.88
C ARG A 169 -35.67 26.04 28.80
N ARG A 170 -34.90 25.71 29.84
CA ARG A 170 -34.31 26.69 30.79
C ARG A 170 -33.01 27.31 30.28
N PHE A 171 -32.34 26.66 29.34
CA PHE A 171 -31.09 27.12 28.73
C PHE A 171 -31.28 27.29 27.21
N PRO A 172 -32.07 28.30 26.76
CA PRO A 172 -32.36 28.52 25.34
C PRO A 172 -31.10 28.84 24.53
N ASP A 173 -30.11 29.50 25.14
CA ASP A 173 -28.84 29.87 24.51
C ASP A 173 -27.81 28.71 24.50
N GLY A 174 -28.17 27.56 25.07
CA GLY A 174 -27.31 26.39 25.18
C GLY A 174 -26.77 26.13 26.59
N LEU A 175 -26.26 24.92 26.80
CA LEU A 175 -25.71 24.50 28.09
C LEU A 175 -24.30 25.09 28.30
N PRO A 176 -23.98 25.59 29.51
CA PRO A 176 -22.63 26.05 29.81
C PRO A 176 -21.65 24.87 29.78
N LEU A 177 -20.52 25.06 29.11
CA LEU A 177 -19.43 24.08 29.04
C LEU A 177 -18.58 24.13 30.33
N LEU A 178 -17.89 23.04 30.62
CA LEU A 178 -16.80 23.06 31.61
C LEU A 178 -15.64 23.88 31.05
N ASP A 179 -15.14 24.82 31.84
CA ASP A 179 -13.96 25.59 31.49
C ASP A 179 -12.69 24.73 31.63
N PRO A 180 -11.86 24.61 30.57
CA PRO A 180 -10.64 23.80 30.62
C PRO A 180 -9.62 24.23 31.68
N ILE A 181 -9.59 25.51 32.04
CA ILE A 181 -8.61 26.10 32.95
C ILE A 181 -9.19 26.26 34.36
N GLU A 182 -10.38 26.86 34.47
CA GLU A 182 -11.00 27.14 35.76
C GLU A 182 -11.65 25.89 36.38
N ASP A 183 -12.45 25.14 35.61
CA ASP A 183 -13.16 23.97 36.11
C ASP A 183 -12.29 22.70 36.06
N MET A 184 -11.62 22.47 34.92
CA MET A 184 -10.83 21.25 34.69
C MET A 184 -9.39 21.33 35.18
N GLN A 185 -8.94 22.52 35.58
CA GLN A 185 -7.61 22.76 36.18
C GLN A 185 -6.45 22.25 35.32
N ILE A 186 -6.55 22.37 33.99
CA ILE A 186 -5.48 21.96 33.06
C ILE A 186 -4.37 23.02 33.08
N ASP A 187 -3.31 22.74 33.84
CA ASP A 187 -2.15 23.64 33.99
C ASP A 187 -1.01 23.28 33.01
N ASP A 188 -1.28 23.37 31.72
CA ASP A 188 -0.28 23.24 30.66
C ASP A 188 -0.06 24.60 29.95
N PRO A 189 1.17 25.17 29.97
CA PRO A 189 1.49 26.40 29.26
C PRO A 189 1.17 26.35 27.75
N GLU A 190 1.39 25.22 27.08
CA GLU A 190 1.13 25.11 25.64
C GLU A 190 -0.37 25.05 25.35
N PHE A 191 -1.14 24.33 26.16
CA PHE A 191 -2.60 24.33 26.08
C PHE A 191 -3.22 25.72 26.35
N LYS A 192 -2.70 26.49 27.32
CA LYS A 192 -3.15 27.87 27.57
C LYS A 192 -2.86 28.80 26.38
N LYS A 193 -1.71 28.63 25.70
CA LYS A 193 -1.41 29.36 24.46
C LYS A 193 -2.39 29.00 23.35
N LEU A 194 -2.75 27.72 23.25
CA LEU A 194 -3.73 27.22 22.28
C LEU A 194 -5.09 27.89 22.48
N ILE A 195 -5.62 27.94 23.70
CA ILE A 195 -6.90 28.60 24.02
C ILE A 195 -6.87 30.09 23.65
N ARG A 196 -5.84 30.82 24.10
CA ARG A 196 -5.68 32.24 23.74
C ARG A 196 -5.62 32.47 22.23
N ARG A 197 -5.04 31.52 21.48
CA ARG A 197 -4.98 31.60 20.02
C ARG A 197 -6.35 31.38 19.39
N ILE A 198 -7.16 30.45 19.91
CA ILE A 198 -8.55 30.25 19.48
C ILE A 198 -9.34 31.55 19.71
N GLU A 199 -9.32 32.09 20.93
CA GLU A 199 -10.02 33.32 21.30
C GLU A 199 -9.61 34.50 20.39
N SER A 200 -8.31 34.67 20.14
CA SER A 200 -7.81 35.72 19.24
C SER A 200 -8.29 35.55 17.79
N LEU A 201 -8.41 34.32 17.30
CA LEU A 201 -8.91 34.06 15.95
C LEU A 201 -10.44 34.21 15.87
N GLU A 202 -11.18 33.83 16.91
CA GLU A 202 -12.62 34.06 17.04
C GLU A 202 -12.95 35.55 17.09
N ASP A 203 -12.23 36.32 17.90
CA ASP A 203 -12.37 37.79 17.95
C ASP A 203 -12.10 38.42 16.58
N ARG A 204 -11.07 37.96 15.85
CA ARG A 204 -10.82 38.41 14.47
C ARG A 204 -11.98 38.10 13.51
N LEU A 205 -12.68 36.97 13.69
CA LEU A 205 -13.87 36.66 12.90
C LEU A 205 -15.07 37.55 13.27
N LEU A 206 -15.24 37.87 14.56
CA LEU A 206 -16.37 38.64 15.06
C LEU A 206 -16.22 40.16 14.88
N THR A 207 -14.99 40.67 14.91
CA THR A 207 -14.71 42.11 14.91
C THR A 207 -14.63 42.70 13.49
N ARG A 208 -14.22 41.91 12.49
CA ARG A 208 -14.21 42.35 11.08
C ARG A 208 -15.61 42.38 10.49
N LYS A 209 -16.07 43.56 10.07
CA LYS A 209 -17.42 43.75 9.50
C LYS A 209 -17.56 43.08 8.14
N GLU A 210 -16.47 43.02 7.39
CA GLU A 210 -16.36 42.43 6.06
C GLU A 210 -16.64 40.92 6.08
N PHE A 211 -16.38 40.26 7.21
CA PHE A 211 -16.67 38.83 7.40
C PHE A 211 -18.13 38.53 7.75
N LYS A 212 -18.94 39.56 8.02
CA LYS A 212 -20.37 39.42 8.36
C LYS A 212 -21.30 39.56 7.16
N ARG A 213 -20.76 39.70 5.93
CA ARG A 213 -21.60 39.73 4.72
C ARG A 213 -22.31 38.39 4.57
N GLU A 214 -23.54 38.42 4.05
CA GLU A 214 -24.38 37.22 3.88
C GLU A 214 -23.78 36.21 2.88
N ASP A 215 -23.05 36.70 1.88
CA ASP A 215 -22.44 35.92 0.80
C ASP A 215 -21.09 35.28 1.16
N MET A 216 -20.50 35.60 2.32
CA MET A 216 -19.15 35.15 2.67
C MET A 216 -19.03 33.64 2.88
N LEU A 217 -20.11 32.98 3.32
CA LEU A 217 -20.14 31.52 3.45
C LEU A 217 -20.13 30.83 2.08
N ASP A 218 -20.91 31.35 1.14
CA ASP A 218 -20.99 30.80 -0.22
C ASP A 218 -19.68 31.03 -0.97
N LEU A 219 -19.12 32.24 -0.88
CA LEU A 219 -17.80 32.56 -1.44
C LEU A 219 -16.69 31.68 -0.85
N CYS A 220 -16.76 31.39 0.45
CA CYS A 220 -15.82 30.49 1.12
C CYS A 220 -15.93 29.05 0.59
N SER A 221 -17.14 28.56 0.32
CA SER A 221 -17.38 27.24 -0.28
C SER A 221 -16.85 27.17 -1.73
N GLU A 222 -17.04 28.21 -2.54
CA GLU A 222 -16.46 28.29 -3.89
C GLU A 222 -14.93 28.37 -3.84
N TYR A 223 -14.36 29.07 -2.86
CA TYR A 223 -12.91 29.10 -2.62
C TYR A 223 -12.34 27.73 -2.26
N GLU A 224 -13.06 26.96 -1.43
CA GLU A 224 -12.67 25.59 -1.09
C GLU A 224 -12.61 24.69 -2.33
N LYS A 225 -13.66 24.71 -3.18
CA LYS A 225 -13.66 23.97 -4.46
C LYS A 225 -12.49 24.37 -5.36
N LYS A 226 -12.17 25.67 -5.42
CA LYS A 226 -11.01 26.18 -6.18
C LYS A 226 -9.70 25.57 -5.68
N LEU A 227 -9.53 25.46 -4.36
CA LEU A 227 -8.34 24.85 -3.74
C LEU A 227 -8.24 23.33 -4.00
N GLU A 228 -9.36 22.62 -4.00
CA GLU A 228 -9.42 21.19 -4.33
C GLU A 228 -8.95 20.95 -5.77
N ILE A 229 -9.50 21.70 -6.74
CA ILE A 229 -9.09 21.63 -8.14
C ILE A 229 -7.61 21.99 -8.29
N ASP A 230 -7.13 23.01 -7.56
CA ASP A 230 -5.71 23.38 -7.56
C ASP A 230 -4.79 22.27 -7.05
N THR A 231 -5.26 21.50 -6.09
CA THR A 231 -4.55 20.34 -5.54
C THR A 231 -4.52 19.20 -6.57
N GLU A 232 -5.66 18.91 -7.21
CA GLU A 232 -5.74 17.89 -8.27
C GLU A 232 -4.85 18.26 -9.47
N ILE A 233 -4.84 19.53 -9.88
CA ILE A 233 -3.94 20.03 -10.92
C ILE A 233 -2.47 19.79 -10.57
N LYS A 234 -2.07 20.03 -9.31
CA LYS A 234 -0.69 19.79 -8.86
C LYS A 234 -0.33 18.30 -8.95
N GLU A 235 -1.24 17.41 -8.55
CA GLU A 235 -1.05 15.96 -8.62
C GLU A 235 -0.96 15.46 -10.05
N VAL A 236 -1.89 15.87 -10.93
CA VAL A 236 -1.86 15.49 -12.35
C VAL A 236 -0.59 15.99 -13.03
N LYS A 237 -0.14 17.22 -12.74
CA LYS A 237 1.16 17.74 -13.23
C LYS A 237 2.35 16.90 -12.74
N LYS A 238 2.31 16.41 -11.50
CA LYS A 238 3.33 15.51 -10.96
C LYS A 238 3.33 14.19 -11.74
N ASN A 239 2.17 13.57 -11.93
CA ASN A 239 2.03 12.32 -12.67
C ASN A 239 2.51 12.43 -14.13
N ILE A 240 2.24 13.56 -14.79
CA ILE A 240 2.77 13.83 -16.13
C ILE A 240 4.31 13.83 -16.11
N ARG A 241 4.94 14.53 -15.16
CA ARG A 241 6.42 14.56 -15.05
C ARG A 241 7.02 13.18 -14.80
N ASP A 242 6.39 12.41 -13.91
CA ASP A 242 6.84 11.06 -13.54
C ASP A 242 6.77 10.10 -14.75
N VAL A 243 5.75 10.25 -15.60
CA VAL A 243 5.60 9.47 -16.84
C VAL A 243 6.52 9.95 -17.97
N ASP A 244 6.79 11.24 -18.07
CA ASP A 244 7.43 11.85 -19.24
C ASP A 244 8.97 11.83 -19.22
N GLN A 245 9.63 11.88 -18.04
CA GLN A 245 11.03 12.36 -18.05
C GLN A 245 12.20 11.38 -17.86
N VAL A 246 12.15 10.30 -17.08
CA VAL A 246 13.45 9.76 -16.56
C VAL A 246 13.62 8.25 -16.59
N ILE A 247 12.57 7.47 -16.37
CA ILE A 247 12.69 6.03 -16.07
C ILE A 247 13.38 5.28 -17.23
N MET A 248 12.93 5.48 -18.48
CA MET A 248 13.56 4.81 -19.64
C MET A 248 14.97 5.31 -19.96
N LYS A 249 15.34 6.55 -19.60
CA LYS A 249 16.69 7.08 -19.88
C LYS A 249 17.72 6.60 -18.87
N GLU A 250 17.36 6.53 -17.59
CA GLU A 250 18.27 6.02 -16.55
C GLU A 250 18.44 4.52 -16.63
N GLU A 251 17.35 3.78 -16.86
CA GLU A 251 17.41 2.34 -17.05
C GLU A 251 18.25 1.98 -18.28
N LEU A 252 18.03 2.66 -19.42
CA LEU A 252 18.85 2.45 -20.63
C LEU A 252 20.33 2.80 -20.39
N ARG A 253 20.63 3.84 -19.61
CA ARG A 253 22.02 4.15 -19.21
C ARG A 253 22.62 3.03 -18.35
N GLY A 254 21.82 2.48 -17.42
CA GLY A 254 22.21 1.34 -16.60
C GLY A 254 22.49 0.08 -17.43
N MET A 255 21.62 -0.24 -18.39
CA MET A 255 21.78 -1.35 -19.33
C MET A 255 23.05 -1.19 -20.18
N ARG A 256 23.30 0.00 -20.74
CA ARG A 256 24.54 0.27 -21.50
C ARG A 256 25.79 0.18 -20.62
N LYS A 257 25.68 0.55 -19.34
CA LYS A 257 26.79 0.42 -18.39
C LYS A 257 27.06 -1.04 -18.05
N SER A 258 26.04 -1.85 -17.80
CA SER A 258 26.21 -3.29 -17.51
C SER A 258 26.80 -4.05 -18.70
N LEU A 259 26.28 -3.83 -19.92
CA LEU A 259 26.80 -4.44 -21.15
C LEU A 259 28.28 -4.11 -21.38
N ARG A 260 28.71 -2.87 -21.11
CA ARG A 260 30.13 -2.48 -21.20
C ARG A 260 31.00 -3.15 -20.15
N ARG A 261 30.52 -3.25 -18.90
CA ARG A 261 31.26 -3.88 -17.80
C ARG A 261 31.41 -5.38 -17.96
N LEU A 262 30.40 -6.04 -18.53
CA LEU A 262 30.43 -7.46 -18.85
C LEU A 262 31.21 -7.78 -20.15
N GLY A 263 31.57 -6.76 -20.93
CA GLY A 263 32.34 -6.91 -22.17
C GLY A 263 31.51 -7.30 -23.39
N PHE A 264 30.18 -7.14 -23.34
CA PHE A 264 29.29 -7.34 -24.50
C PHE A 264 29.42 -6.19 -25.51
N THR A 265 29.76 -4.99 -25.03
CA THR A 265 30.09 -3.82 -25.85
C THR A 265 31.36 -3.15 -25.36
N ASN A 266 32.08 -2.43 -26.23
CA ASN A 266 33.23 -1.61 -25.84
C ASN A 266 32.82 -0.21 -25.33
N LYS A 267 33.79 0.66 -25.03
CA LYS A 267 33.54 2.00 -24.48
C LYS A 267 32.70 2.88 -25.43
N GLU A 268 32.88 2.67 -26.73
CA GLU A 268 32.19 3.33 -27.83
C GLU A 268 30.78 2.75 -28.09
N ASN A 269 30.36 1.72 -27.35
CA ASN A 269 29.12 0.94 -27.52
C ASN A 269 29.08 0.10 -28.81
N VAL A 270 30.23 -0.28 -29.34
CA VAL A 270 30.33 -1.24 -30.44
C VAL A 270 30.25 -2.66 -29.87
N VAL A 271 29.38 -3.47 -30.47
CA VAL A 271 29.14 -4.88 -30.09
C VAL A 271 30.41 -5.70 -30.23
N GLN A 272 30.74 -6.47 -29.19
CA GLN A 272 31.90 -7.37 -29.15
C GLN A 272 31.48 -8.82 -29.42
N ILE A 273 32.43 -9.76 -29.42
CA ILE A 273 32.16 -11.19 -29.68
C ILE A 273 31.13 -11.75 -28.68
N LYS A 274 31.24 -11.45 -27.37
CA LYS A 274 30.22 -11.79 -26.36
C LYS A 274 28.84 -11.26 -26.75
N GLY A 275 28.77 -10.01 -27.21
CA GLY A 275 27.54 -9.39 -27.70
C GLY A 275 26.91 -10.15 -28.87
N ARG A 276 27.73 -10.59 -29.83
CA ARG A 276 27.26 -11.38 -30.98
C ARG A 276 26.73 -12.75 -30.55
N VAL A 277 27.37 -13.41 -29.59
CA VAL A 277 26.90 -14.69 -29.02
C VAL A 277 25.55 -14.51 -28.34
N ALA A 278 25.40 -13.49 -27.49
CA ALA A 278 24.11 -13.22 -26.83
C ALA A 278 22.98 -12.95 -27.83
N CYS A 279 23.25 -12.30 -28.97
CA CYS A 279 22.23 -12.06 -29.99
C CYS A 279 21.66 -13.34 -30.62
N GLU A 280 22.34 -14.50 -30.51
CA GLU A 280 21.86 -15.79 -31.00
C GLU A 280 20.95 -16.51 -29.99
N ILE A 281 20.88 -16.02 -28.75
CA ILE A 281 20.15 -16.64 -27.65
C ILE A 281 18.85 -15.87 -27.40
N ASN A 282 17.72 -16.53 -27.61
CA ASN A 282 16.37 -15.97 -27.41
C ASN A 282 15.51 -16.80 -26.44
N ALA A 283 15.89 -18.06 -26.18
CA ALA A 283 15.09 -18.99 -25.40
C ALA A 283 15.18 -18.75 -23.88
N SER A 284 16.22 -18.08 -23.38
CA SER A 284 16.44 -17.77 -21.96
C SER A 284 17.44 -16.62 -21.78
N ASP A 285 17.95 -16.41 -20.56
CA ASP A 285 18.85 -15.32 -20.18
C ASP A 285 20.17 -15.34 -20.97
N GLU A 286 20.25 -14.47 -21.97
CA GLU A 286 21.33 -14.39 -22.94
C GLU A 286 22.65 -13.94 -22.32
N LEU A 287 22.61 -13.12 -21.27
CA LEU A 287 23.80 -12.59 -20.61
C LEU A 287 24.48 -13.67 -19.78
N LEU A 288 23.72 -14.38 -18.94
CA LEU A 288 24.27 -15.43 -18.09
C LEU A 288 24.79 -16.62 -18.91
N LEU A 289 24.01 -17.08 -19.90
CA LEU A 289 24.42 -18.18 -20.78
C LEU A 289 25.72 -17.86 -21.54
N THR A 290 25.85 -16.63 -22.03
CA THR A 290 27.08 -16.15 -22.68
C THR A 290 28.24 -16.04 -21.69
N GLU A 291 28.02 -15.50 -20.48
CA GLU A 291 29.08 -15.43 -19.46
C GLU A 291 29.61 -16.82 -19.09
N MET A 292 28.73 -17.80 -18.90
CA MET A 292 29.13 -19.18 -18.61
C MET A 292 29.91 -19.81 -19.77
N MET A 293 29.54 -19.51 -21.01
CA MET A 293 30.28 -19.97 -22.20
C MET A 293 31.70 -19.40 -22.22
N PHE A 294 31.86 -18.09 -22.00
CA PHE A 294 33.17 -17.43 -22.04
C PHE A 294 34.02 -17.68 -20.79
N ASN A 295 33.42 -18.07 -19.67
CA ASN A 295 34.13 -18.51 -18.46
C ASN A 295 34.51 -19.99 -18.51
N GLY A 296 34.27 -20.68 -19.64
CA GLY A 296 34.68 -22.08 -19.86
C GLY A 296 33.85 -23.11 -19.10
N VAL A 297 32.68 -22.75 -18.56
CA VAL A 297 31.88 -23.65 -17.72
C VAL A 297 31.49 -24.91 -18.51
N TYR A 298 31.02 -24.77 -19.75
CA TYR A 298 30.57 -25.92 -20.55
C TYR A 298 31.72 -26.79 -21.07
N THR A 299 32.95 -26.25 -21.14
CA THR A 299 34.13 -27.00 -21.61
C THR A 299 34.50 -28.11 -20.61
N GLU A 300 34.36 -27.85 -19.31
CA GLU A 300 34.71 -28.81 -18.25
C GLU A 300 33.62 -29.85 -17.97
N LEU A 301 32.40 -29.66 -18.51
CA LEU A 301 31.26 -30.51 -18.20
C LEU A 301 31.04 -31.61 -19.24
N SER A 302 30.50 -32.74 -18.80
CA SER A 302 29.95 -33.78 -19.68
C SER A 302 28.67 -33.30 -20.38
N VAL A 303 28.27 -33.98 -21.45
CA VAL A 303 27.05 -33.65 -22.19
C VAL A 303 25.80 -33.77 -21.32
N GLU A 304 25.75 -34.78 -20.45
CA GLU A 304 24.68 -35.02 -19.48
C GLU A 304 24.61 -33.90 -18.43
N GLN A 305 25.78 -33.46 -17.93
CA GLN A 305 25.87 -32.33 -17.00
C GLN A 305 25.44 -31.01 -17.65
N ILE A 306 25.79 -30.79 -18.91
CA ILE A 306 25.34 -29.61 -19.68
C ILE A 306 23.82 -29.62 -19.82
N LEU A 307 23.24 -30.75 -20.22
CA LEU A 307 21.78 -30.91 -20.35
C LEU A 307 21.07 -30.62 -19.03
N ALA A 308 21.53 -31.25 -17.95
CA ALA A 308 20.99 -31.04 -16.61
C ALA A 308 21.07 -29.56 -16.23
N LEU A 309 22.23 -28.92 -16.39
CA LEU A 309 22.43 -27.53 -16.02
C LEU A 309 21.55 -26.56 -16.82
N LEU A 310 21.44 -26.75 -18.13
CA LEU A 310 20.64 -25.90 -19.00
C LEU A 310 19.13 -26.03 -18.74
N SER A 311 18.69 -27.12 -18.10
CA SER A 311 17.28 -27.25 -17.67
C SER A 311 16.85 -26.15 -16.69
N CYS A 312 17.79 -25.62 -15.89
CA CYS A 312 17.55 -24.52 -14.96
C CYS A 312 17.08 -23.23 -15.64
N PHE A 313 17.40 -23.06 -16.92
CA PHE A 313 17.12 -21.86 -17.71
C PHE A 313 15.76 -21.88 -18.38
N VAL A 314 15.17 -23.06 -18.57
CA VAL A 314 13.92 -23.24 -19.33
C VAL A 314 12.75 -23.67 -18.45
N PHE A 315 13.02 -24.22 -17.26
CA PHE A 315 12.00 -24.59 -16.30
C PHE A 315 11.43 -23.36 -15.57
N GLN A 316 10.15 -23.07 -15.80
CA GLN A 316 9.49 -21.87 -15.26
C GLN A 316 8.45 -22.17 -14.16
N GLU A 317 8.06 -23.43 -13.97
CA GLU A 317 6.97 -23.80 -13.07
C GLU A 317 7.38 -23.78 -11.59
N LYS A 318 6.40 -23.73 -10.68
CA LYS A 318 6.63 -23.83 -9.24
C LYS A 318 6.56 -25.32 -8.86
N SER A 319 7.57 -25.82 -8.16
CA SER A 319 7.62 -27.17 -7.59
C SER A 319 7.76 -27.06 -6.08
N GLY A 320 7.11 -27.97 -5.36
CA GLY A 320 7.02 -27.94 -3.88
C GLY A 320 8.16 -28.66 -3.18
N GLU A 321 8.85 -29.56 -3.87
CA GLU A 321 9.89 -30.42 -3.30
C GLU A 321 11.24 -30.23 -4.00
N SER A 322 12.30 -30.02 -3.22
CA SER A 322 13.68 -30.22 -3.68
C SER A 322 14.01 -31.70 -3.51
N ALA A 323 14.02 -32.47 -4.60
CA ALA A 323 14.59 -33.81 -4.58
C ALA A 323 16.07 -33.74 -4.17
N GLU A 324 16.60 -34.80 -3.54
CA GLU A 324 18.04 -34.92 -3.31
C GLU A 324 18.76 -34.93 -4.65
N MET A 325 19.64 -33.94 -4.86
CA MET A 325 20.39 -33.75 -6.10
C MET A 325 21.61 -34.65 -6.12
N ARG A 326 21.92 -35.26 -7.28
CA ARG A 326 23.18 -36.01 -7.48
C ARG A 326 24.40 -35.14 -7.16
N GLU A 327 25.40 -35.73 -6.50
CA GLU A 327 26.61 -34.99 -6.08
C GLU A 327 27.36 -34.34 -7.26
N GLU A 328 27.39 -35.02 -8.41
CA GLU A 328 28.02 -34.56 -9.65
C GLU A 328 27.32 -33.34 -10.28
N LEU A 329 26.10 -33.02 -9.86
CA LEU A 329 25.31 -31.88 -10.34
C LEU A 329 25.43 -30.65 -9.43
N MET A 330 25.92 -30.84 -8.20
CA MET A 330 26.12 -29.73 -7.25
C MET A 330 27.16 -28.72 -7.75
N VAL A 331 28.26 -29.20 -8.35
CA VAL A 331 29.32 -28.35 -8.89
C VAL A 331 28.82 -27.51 -10.09
N PRO A 332 28.20 -28.11 -11.13
CA PRO A 332 27.56 -27.35 -12.21
C PRO A 332 26.56 -26.30 -11.71
N LEU A 333 25.68 -26.66 -10.76
CA LEU A 333 24.69 -25.74 -10.22
C LEU A 333 25.35 -24.56 -9.50
N ARG A 334 26.37 -24.82 -8.69
CA ARG A 334 27.11 -23.77 -7.98
C ARG A 334 27.80 -22.82 -8.95
N LEU A 335 28.44 -23.35 -10.01
CA LEU A 335 29.06 -22.51 -11.04
C LEU A 335 28.04 -21.58 -11.70
N CYS A 336 26.83 -22.07 -12.00
CA CYS A 336 25.76 -21.25 -12.54
C CYS A 336 25.31 -20.16 -11.56
N GLN A 337 25.09 -20.51 -10.29
CA GLN A 337 24.69 -19.56 -9.25
C GLN A 337 25.75 -18.47 -9.01
N ASP A 338 27.03 -18.84 -9.00
CA ASP A 338 28.14 -17.90 -8.84
C ASP A 338 28.24 -16.93 -10.04
N ASN A 339 28.06 -17.42 -11.27
CA ASN A 339 28.00 -16.58 -12.47
C ASN A 339 26.75 -15.67 -12.47
N ALA A 340 25.59 -16.20 -12.09
CA ALA A 340 24.35 -15.44 -11.98
C ALA A 340 24.48 -14.30 -10.96
N ARG A 341 25.05 -14.60 -9.79
CA ARG A 341 25.31 -13.61 -8.74
C ARG A 341 26.26 -12.52 -9.22
N ARG A 342 27.31 -12.89 -9.97
CA ARG A 342 28.25 -11.92 -10.58
C ARG A 342 27.55 -11.00 -11.59
N VAL A 343 26.74 -11.55 -12.51
CA VAL A 343 25.99 -10.77 -13.51
C VAL A 343 25.03 -9.81 -12.82
N ALA A 344 24.21 -10.29 -11.89
CA ALA A 344 23.25 -9.46 -11.15
C ALA A 344 23.93 -8.37 -10.32
N THR A 345 25.08 -8.66 -9.71
CA THR A 345 25.87 -7.67 -8.96
C THR A 345 26.34 -6.55 -9.89
N ILE A 346 26.85 -6.89 -11.07
CA ILE A 346 27.28 -5.89 -12.06
C ILE A 346 26.10 -5.06 -12.57
N GLN A 347 24.93 -5.67 -12.76
CA GLN A 347 23.69 -4.97 -13.13
C GLN A 347 23.23 -4.01 -12.03
N LYS A 348 23.22 -4.45 -10.76
CA LYS A 348 22.86 -3.65 -9.58
C LYS A 348 23.80 -2.45 -9.40
N GLU A 349 25.11 -2.66 -9.47
CA GLU A 349 26.12 -1.59 -9.45
C GLU A 349 26.06 -0.66 -10.69
N SER A 350 25.37 -1.10 -11.75
CA SER A 350 25.05 -0.30 -12.92
C SER A 350 23.76 0.50 -12.76
N LYS A 351 23.18 0.54 -11.55
CA LYS A 351 21.94 1.24 -11.17
C LYS A 351 20.68 0.63 -11.80
N LEU A 352 20.71 -0.64 -12.18
CA LEU A 352 19.49 -1.36 -12.54
C LEU A 352 18.73 -1.80 -11.29
N PRO A 353 17.39 -1.70 -11.28
CA PRO A 353 16.56 -2.07 -10.13
C PRO A 353 16.40 -3.60 -10.06
N ILE A 354 17.50 -4.30 -9.78
CA ILE A 354 17.55 -5.76 -9.69
C ILE A 354 17.93 -6.21 -8.28
N ASP A 355 17.21 -7.20 -7.76
CA ASP A 355 17.63 -7.95 -6.59
C ASP A 355 18.49 -9.15 -7.00
N VAL A 356 19.64 -9.31 -6.32
CA VAL A 356 20.64 -10.31 -6.68
C VAL A 356 20.15 -11.72 -6.35
N ASP A 357 19.51 -11.90 -5.20
CA ASP A 357 19.06 -13.22 -4.77
C ASP A 357 17.81 -13.63 -5.56
N GLU A 358 16.90 -12.70 -5.85
CA GLU A 358 15.76 -12.94 -6.74
C GLU A 358 16.23 -13.35 -8.15
N TYR A 359 17.26 -12.69 -8.70
CA TYR A 359 17.80 -13.06 -10.00
C TYR A 359 18.38 -14.47 -10.02
N VAL A 360 19.15 -14.85 -9.00
CA VAL A 360 19.71 -16.22 -8.89
C VAL A 360 18.60 -17.27 -8.77
N GLN A 361 17.53 -16.97 -8.02
CA GLN A 361 16.39 -17.87 -7.83
C GLN A 361 15.54 -18.10 -9.09
N LYS A 362 15.71 -17.28 -10.16
CA LYS A 362 15.06 -17.53 -11.45
C LYS A 362 15.50 -18.84 -12.07
N PHE A 363 16.72 -19.29 -11.79
CA PHE A 363 17.31 -20.49 -12.37
C PHE A 363 17.05 -21.69 -11.45
N LYS A 364 16.05 -22.50 -11.81
CA LYS A 364 15.45 -23.51 -10.93
C LYS A 364 16.06 -24.90 -11.14
N PRO A 365 16.65 -25.53 -10.12
CA PRO A 365 17.37 -26.82 -10.27
C PRO A 365 16.48 -28.07 -10.38
N HIS A 366 15.17 -27.93 -10.22
CA HIS A 366 14.24 -29.07 -10.02
C HIS A 366 14.17 -30.08 -11.18
N MET A 367 14.60 -29.70 -12.39
CA MET A 367 14.63 -30.57 -13.55
C MET A 367 16.00 -31.21 -13.80
N MET A 368 17.04 -30.87 -13.03
CA MET A 368 18.41 -31.29 -13.30
C MET A 368 18.55 -32.82 -13.30
N ASP A 369 18.12 -33.51 -12.24
CA ASP A 369 18.23 -34.97 -12.12
C ASP A 369 17.35 -35.72 -13.13
N VAL A 370 16.17 -35.18 -13.44
CA VAL A 370 15.22 -35.72 -14.43
C VAL A 370 15.85 -35.69 -15.82
N VAL A 371 16.43 -34.54 -16.20
CA VAL A 371 17.08 -34.34 -17.50
C VAL A 371 18.37 -35.14 -17.60
N TYR A 372 19.16 -35.22 -16.53
CA TYR A 372 20.36 -36.05 -16.49
C TYR A 372 20.01 -37.52 -16.75
N SER A 373 19.08 -38.08 -15.98
CA SER A 373 18.66 -39.49 -16.12
C SER A 373 18.07 -39.77 -17.51
N TRP A 374 17.35 -38.80 -18.07
CA TRP A 374 16.86 -38.87 -19.45
C TRP A 374 18.01 -38.92 -20.47
N SER A 375 19.06 -38.12 -20.28
CA SER A 375 20.23 -38.13 -21.17
C SER A 375 21.03 -39.44 -21.12
N GLU A 376 20.95 -40.19 -20.00
CA GLU A 376 21.53 -41.53 -19.85
C GLU A 376 20.67 -42.66 -20.44
N GLY A 377 19.46 -42.35 -20.95
CA GLY A 377 18.59 -43.33 -21.61
C GLY A 377 17.47 -43.91 -20.74
N ALA A 378 17.18 -43.35 -19.56
CA ALA A 378 16.08 -43.80 -18.70
C ALA A 378 14.71 -43.76 -19.41
N LYS A 379 13.78 -44.64 -19.05
CA LYS A 379 12.43 -44.62 -19.64
C LYS A 379 11.64 -43.40 -19.12
N PHE A 380 10.70 -42.91 -19.93
CA PHE A 380 9.89 -41.75 -19.54
C PHE A 380 9.15 -41.98 -18.20
N ILE A 381 8.62 -43.19 -18.00
CA ILE A 381 7.94 -43.58 -16.76
C ILE A 381 8.88 -43.59 -15.53
N GLU A 382 10.18 -43.77 -15.72
CA GLU A 382 11.16 -43.76 -14.62
C GLU A 382 11.45 -42.32 -14.21
N ILE A 383 11.68 -41.42 -15.16
CA ILE A 383 11.95 -40.01 -14.87
C ILE A 383 10.72 -39.29 -14.29
N CYS A 384 9.50 -39.69 -14.68
CA CYS A 384 8.26 -39.17 -14.08
C CYS A 384 8.08 -39.59 -12.62
N LYS A 385 8.73 -40.66 -12.16
CA LYS A 385 8.69 -41.07 -10.74
C LYS A 385 9.72 -40.33 -9.89
N MET A 386 10.68 -39.64 -10.52
CA MET A 386 11.73 -38.89 -9.82
C MET A 386 11.27 -37.49 -9.37
N THR A 387 10.11 -37.04 -9.83
CA THR A 387 9.62 -35.68 -9.61
C THR A 387 8.11 -35.66 -9.45
N ASP A 388 7.60 -34.66 -8.72
CA ASP A 388 6.19 -34.33 -8.59
C ASP A 388 5.66 -33.47 -9.76
N ILE A 389 6.54 -33.08 -10.69
CA ILE A 389 6.20 -32.25 -11.85
C ILE A 389 5.36 -33.06 -12.85
N PHE A 390 4.23 -32.48 -13.27
CA PHE A 390 3.35 -33.08 -14.29
C PHE A 390 4.09 -33.45 -15.58
N GLU A 391 3.73 -34.58 -16.17
CA GLU A 391 4.41 -35.16 -17.33
C GLU A 391 4.40 -34.22 -18.55
N GLY A 392 3.30 -33.47 -18.74
CA GLY A 392 3.21 -32.47 -19.79
C GLY A 392 4.20 -31.31 -19.60
N SER A 393 4.47 -30.94 -18.36
CA SER A 393 5.46 -29.90 -18.01
C SER A 393 6.89 -30.39 -18.23
N VAL A 394 7.18 -31.65 -17.91
CA VAL A 394 8.45 -32.31 -18.24
C VAL A 394 8.68 -32.28 -19.76
N ILE A 395 7.70 -32.70 -20.57
CA ILE A 395 7.80 -32.69 -22.03
C ILE A 395 8.05 -31.26 -22.56
N ARG A 396 7.32 -30.27 -22.05
CA ARG A 396 7.49 -28.87 -22.44
C ARG A 396 8.89 -28.35 -22.10
N CYS A 397 9.41 -28.70 -20.92
CA CYS A 397 10.75 -28.33 -20.49
C CYS A 397 11.81 -28.92 -21.44
N MET A 398 11.72 -30.20 -21.77
CA MET A 398 12.67 -30.86 -22.68
C MET A 398 12.66 -30.28 -24.09
N ARG A 399 11.47 -29.92 -24.61
CA ARG A 399 11.36 -29.26 -25.93
C ARG A 399 11.98 -27.86 -25.94
N ARG A 400 11.76 -27.07 -24.90
CA ARG A 400 12.41 -25.75 -24.74
C ARG A 400 13.91 -25.88 -24.56
N LEU A 401 14.36 -26.91 -23.84
CA LEU A 401 15.78 -27.21 -23.69
C LEU A 401 16.42 -27.53 -25.04
N GLU A 402 15.76 -28.29 -25.90
CA GLU A 402 16.25 -28.57 -27.26
C GLU A 402 16.37 -27.31 -28.12
N GLU A 403 15.39 -26.39 -28.03
CA GLU A 403 15.47 -25.09 -28.70
C GLU A 403 16.66 -24.26 -28.19
N LEU A 404 16.87 -24.22 -26.87
CA LEU A 404 18.01 -23.53 -26.26
C LEU A 404 19.35 -24.13 -26.73
N LEU A 405 19.46 -25.46 -26.81
CA LEU A 405 20.67 -26.12 -27.30
C LEU A 405 20.97 -25.77 -28.76
N ARG A 406 19.96 -25.67 -29.63
CA ARG A 406 20.13 -25.24 -31.04
C ARG A 406 20.68 -23.81 -31.14
N GLN A 407 20.22 -22.93 -30.26
CA GLN A 407 20.71 -21.55 -30.18
C GLN A 407 22.17 -21.53 -29.68
N LEU A 408 22.51 -22.28 -28.64
CA LEU A 408 23.89 -22.39 -28.13
C LEU A 408 24.86 -23.04 -29.12
N GLN A 409 24.40 -24.03 -29.88
CA GLN A 409 25.16 -24.63 -30.98
C GLN A 409 25.47 -23.58 -32.07
N SER A 410 24.45 -22.83 -32.52
CA SER A 410 24.60 -21.75 -33.50
C SER A 410 25.54 -20.65 -32.99
N ALA A 411 25.43 -20.29 -31.71
CA ALA A 411 26.28 -19.29 -31.09
C ALA A 411 27.75 -19.74 -30.99
N SER A 412 27.99 -21.01 -30.67
CA SER A 412 29.34 -21.61 -30.62
C SER A 412 29.99 -21.64 -32.01
N LYS A 413 29.20 -21.99 -33.03
CA LYS A 413 29.62 -21.93 -34.44
C LYS A 413 29.99 -20.51 -34.87
N ALA A 414 29.22 -19.51 -34.46
CA ALA A 414 29.46 -18.10 -34.82
C ALA A 414 30.79 -17.54 -34.27
N ILE A 415 31.35 -18.15 -33.22
CA ILE A 415 32.65 -17.78 -32.63
C ILE A 415 33.78 -18.75 -33.00
N GLY A 416 33.49 -19.78 -33.80
CA GLY A 416 34.48 -20.78 -34.21
C GLY A 416 34.92 -21.73 -33.09
N ASN A 417 34.09 -21.92 -32.06
CA ASN A 417 34.36 -22.89 -31.00
C ASN A 417 33.73 -24.24 -31.38
N THR A 418 34.50 -25.05 -32.12
CA THR A 418 34.05 -26.36 -32.63
C THR A 418 33.79 -27.37 -31.52
N GLU A 419 34.56 -27.32 -30.43
CA GLU A 419 34.38 -28.23 -29.29
C GLU A 419 32.99 -28.05 -28.63
N LEU A 420 32.60 -26.80 -28.36
CA LEU A 420 31.28 -26.53 -27.82
C LEU A 420 30.16 -26.79 -28.84
N GLU A 421 30.40 -26.49 -30.12
CA GLU A 421 29.46 -26.83 -31.19
C GLU A 421 29.15 -28.34 -31.20
N ASP A 422 30.17 -29.19 -31.12
CA ASP A 422 30.03 -30.64 -31.10
C ASP A 422 29.36 -31.13 -29.82
N LYS A 423 29.73 -30.59 -28.64
CA LYS A 423 29.05 -30.94 -27.37
C LYS A 423 27.56 -30.60 -27.39
N PHE A 424 27.19 -29.43 -27.89
CA PHE A 424 25.77 -29.06 -28.02
C PHE A 424 25.05 -29.89 -29.08
N ALA A 425 25.73 -30.27 -30.17
CA ALA A 425 25.18 -31.20 -31.15
C ALA A 425 24.87 -32.58 -30.53
N GLU A 426 25.81 -33.12 -29.75
CA GLU A 426 25.62 -34.39 -29.03
C GLU A 426 24.49 -34.29 -27.99
N ALA A 427 24.41 -33.18 -27.25
CA ALA A 427 23.33 -32.91 -26.31
C ALA A 427 21.94 -32.95 -26.97
N ILE A 428 21.81 -32.35 -28.16
CA ILE A 428 20.57 -32.37 -28.95
C ILE A 428 20.18 -33.81 -29.31
N VAL A 429 21.14 -34.65 -29.69
CA VAL A 429 20.88 -36.06 -30.02
C VAL A 429 20.41 -36.83 -28.78
N LYS A 430 21.05 -36.64 -27.62
CA LYS A 430 20.68 -37.37 -26.38
C LYS A 430 19.31 -37.01 -25.85
N ILE A 431 18.92 -35.73 -25.93
CA ILE A 431 17.60 -35.29 -25.44
C ILE A 431 16.48 -35.69 -26.39
N LYS A 432 16.73 -35.73 -27.71
CA LYS A 432 15.72 -35.91 -28.76
C LYS A 432 15.38 -37.38 -29.01
N ARG A 433 14.59 -37.98 -28.11
CA ARG A 433 14.08 -39.36 -28.26
C ARG A 433 12.65 -39.56 -27.79
N ASP A 434 12.06 -40.68 -28.22
CA ASP A 434 10.80 -41.25 -27.76
C ASP A 434 9.62 -40.24 -27.66
N ILE A 435 8.79 -40.42 -26.62
CA ILE A 435 7.52 -39.72 -26.42
C ILE A 435 7.65 -38.20 -26.29
N VAL A 436 8.81 -37.70 -25.84
CA VAL A 436 9.06 -36.27 -25.62
C VAL A 436 9.01 -35.49 -26.95
N PHE A 437 9.40 -36.14 -28.04
CA PHE A 437 9.47 -35.54 -29.38
C PHE A 437 8.49 -36.17 -30.38
N ALA A 438 7.43 -36.82 -29.89
CA ALA A 438 6.34 -37.30 -30.72
C ALA A 438 5.67 -36.15 -31.50
N VAL A 439 5.31 -36.42 -32.76
CA VAL A 439 4.66 -35.44 -33.65
C VAL A 439 3.25 -35.14 -33.15
N SER A 440 2.83 -33.87 -33.27
CA SER A 440 1.45 -33.47 -32.96
C SER A 440 0.46 -34.19 -33.87
N LEU A 441 -0.72 -34.52 -33.35
CA LEU A 441 -1.82 -35.06 -34.16
C LEU A 441 -2.45 -34.02 -35.11
N TYR A 442 -2.09 -32.74 -34.96
CA TYR A 442 -2.58 -31.62 -35.78
C TYR A 442 -1.58 -31.15 -36.86
N LEU A 443 -0.47 -31.89 -37.05
CA LEU A 443 0.55 -31.59 -38.07
C LEU A 443 0.30 -32.35 -39.36
#